data_AF-H9F5V5-F1
#
_entry.id   AF-H9F5V5-F1
#
_cell.length_a   1.000
_cell.length_b   1.000
_cell.length_c   1.000
_cell.angle_alpha   90.00
_cell.angle_beta   90.00
_cell.angle_gamma   90.00
#
_symmetry.space_group_name_H-M   'P 1'
#
loop_
_entity.id
_entity.type
_entity.pdbx_description
1 polymer ?
#
loop_
_entity_poly.entity_id
_entity_poly.type
_entity_poly.pdbx_seq_one_letter_code
_entity_poly.pdbx_strand_id
1 'polypeptide(L)'
;LGLMYSQLPHHILADVSLKETEENKTKGFDYLLKAAEAGDRQSMILMARAFDTGQNLSPDRCRDWLEALHWYKTALEMTDCDEGGEYDGMQDEPRYTMLAREAEMLFTGGYGLEKDPQRSGDLYTQAAEAAMEAMKGRLANQYYQKAEEAWAQMEE
;
A
#
# COMPACT_ATOMS: atom_id res chain seq x y z
N LEU A 1 -14.54 -13.87 0.36
CA LEU A 1 -14.82 -14.20 -1.07
C LEU A 1 -13.87 -13.49 -2.01
N GLY A 2 -13.68 -12.17 -1.92
CA GLY A 2 -12.72 -11.42 -2.77
C GLY A 2 -11.29 -11.96 -2.77
N LEU A 3 -10.77 -12.35 -1.59
CA LEU A 3 -9.45 -13.00 -1.48
C LEU A 3 -9.36 -14.32 -2.26
N MET A 4 -10.42 -15.15 -2.25
CA MET A 4 -10.43 -16.45 -2.96
C MET A 4 -10.40 -16.26 -4.47
N TYR A 5 -11.17 -15.30 -4.97
CA TYR A 5 -11.20 -14.94 -6.40
C TYR A 5 -9.86 -14.36 -6.88
N SER A 6 -9.11 -13.73 -5.98
CA SER A 6 -7.80 -13.13 -6.25
C SER A 6 -6.62 -14.05 -5.90
N GLN A 7 -6.89 -15.32 -5.55
CA GLN A 7 -5.88 -16.30 -5.10
C GLN A 7 -4.99 -15.81 -3.94
N LEU A 8 -5.48 -14.88 -3.14
CA LEU A 8 -4.75 -14.37 -1.98
C LEU A 8 -4.95 -15.32 -0.80
N PRO A 9 -3.95 -15.49 0.09
CA PRO A 9 -4.11 -16.30 1.28
C PRO A 9 -5.35 -15.88 2.08
N HIS A 10 -6.22 -16.82 2.40
CA HIS A 10 -7.44 -16.58 3.15
C HIS A 10 -7.69 -17.66 4.18
N HIS A 11 -8.23 -17.27 5.34
CA HIS A 11 -8.35 -18.16 6.50
C HIS A 11 -9.51 -19.16 6.39
N ILE A 12 -10.42 -18.97 5.43
CA ILE A 12 -11.61 -19.81 5.22
C ILE A 12 -11.46 -20.54 3.89
N LEU A 13 -11.64 -21.87 3.87
CA LEU A 13 -11.57 -22.72 2.66
C LEU A 13 -10.21 -22.70 1.91
N ALA A 14 -9.08 -22.75 2.64
CA ALA A 14 -7.73 -22.65 2.08
C ALA A 14 -7.39 -23.65 0.94
N ASP A 15 -8.09 -24.79 0.88
CA ASP A 15 -7.90 -25.81 -0.17
C ASP A 15 -8.69 -25.53 -1.47
N VAL A 16 -9.53 -24.49 -1.49
CA VAL A 16 -10.36 -24.15 -2.66
C VAL A 16 -9.65 -23.10 -3.49
N SER A 17 -8.96 -23.54 -4.54
CA SER A 17 -8.46 -22.66 -5.60
C SER A 17 -9.51 -22.51 -6.71
N LEU A 18 -9.96 -21.27 -6.93
CA LEU A 18 -10.81 -20.94 -8.07
C LEU A 18 -9.95 -20.81 -9.33
N LYS A 19 -10.45 -21.33 -10.46
CA LYS A 19 -9.79 -21.12 -11.76
C LYS A 19 -9.73 -19.63 -12.06
N GLU A 20 -8.55 -19.17 -12.46
CA GLU A 20 -8.32 -17.81 -12.92
C GLU A 20 -9.03 -17.59 -14.26
N THR A 21 -10.23 -17.02 -14.20
CA THR A 21 -10.97 -16.54 -15.37
C THR A 21 -11.14 -15.05 -15.25
N GLU A 22 -11.28 -14.36 -16.38
CA GLU A 22 -11.49 -12.91 -16.42
C GLU A 22 -12.72 -12.50 -15.58
N GLU A 23 -13.80 -13.27 -15.65
CA GLU A 23 -14.99 -13.06 -14.83
C GLU A 23 -14.71 -13.19 -13.32
N ASN A 24 -13.86 -14.13 -12.92
CA ASN A 24 -13.48 -14.33 -11.53
C ASN A 24 -12.57 -13.20 -11.03
N LYS A 25 -11.69 -12.66 -11.88
CA LYS A 25 -10.87 -11.49 -11.56
C LYS A 25 -11.73 -10.26 -11.31
N THR A 26 -12.67 -9.97 -12.21
CA THR A 26 -13.59 -8.84 -12.05
C THR A 26 -14.42 -8.97 -10.78
N LYS A 27 -14.99 -10.16 -10.51
CA LYS A 27 -15.71 -10.41 -9.25
C LYS A 27 -14.82 -10.25 -8.02
N GLY A 28 -13.59 -10.76 -8.07
CA GLY A 28 -12.61 -10.63 -6.98
C GLY A 28 -12.31 -9.18 -6.65
N PHE A 29 -12.03 -8.39 -7.69
CA PHE A 29 -11.82 -6.96 -7.59
C PHE A 29 -13.03 -6.23 -7.02
N ASP A 30 -14.24 -6.50 -7.52
CA ASP A 30 -15.47 -5.87 -7.03
C ASP A 30 -15.74 -6.18 -5.54
N TYR A 31 -15.46 -7.40 -5.10
CA TYR A 31 -15.60 -7.76 -3.69
C TYR A 31 -14.56 -7.08 -2.80
N LEU A 32 -13.31 -6.96 -3.26
CA LEU A 32 -12.26 -6.24 -2.53
C LEU A 32 -12.56 -4.75 -2.47
N LEU A 33 -13.02 -4.15 -3.56
CA LEU A 33 -13.41 -2.75 -3.61
C LEU A 33 -14.55 -2.45 -2.62
N LYS A 34 -15.61 -3.27 -2.63
CA LYS A 34 -16.72 -3.12 -1.66
C LYS A 34 -16.27 -3.28 -0.21
N ALA A 35 -15.32 -4.17 0.06
CA ALA A 35 -14.77 -4.34 1.39
C ALA A 35 -13.92 -3.14 1.81
N ALA A 36 -13.10 -2.60 0.91
CA ALA A 36 -12.33 -1.39 1.14
C ALA A 36 -13.25 -0.17 1.40
N GLU A 37 -14.30 0.00 0.61
CA GLU A 37 -15.33 1.03 0.82
C GLU A 37 -16.10 0.84 2.14
N ALA A 38 -16.26 -0.40 2.60
CA ALA A 38 -16.88 -0.73 3.89
C ALA A 38 -15.95 -0.50 5.10
N GLY A 39 -14.71 -0.05 4.89
CA GLY A 39 -13.76 0.24 5.96
C GLY A 39 -12.78 -0.90 6.27
N ASP A 40 -12.74 -1.97 5.49
CA ASP A 40 -11.77 -3.05 5.69
C ASP A 40 -10.37 -2.61 5.25
N ARG A 41 -9.51 -2.30 6.23
CA ARG A 41 -8.14 -1.83 6.01
C ARG A 41 -7.32 -2.80 5.15
N GLN A 42 -7.45 -4.10 5.37
CA GLN A 42 -6.71 -5.08 4.58
C GLN A 42 -7.12 -5.05 3.11
N SER A 43 -8.42 -4.92 2.83
CA SER A 43 -8.89 -4.71 1.45
C SER A 43 -8.39 -3.39 0.86
N MET A 44 -8.34 -2.29 1.62
CA MET A 44 -7.75 -1.03 1.13
C MET A 44 -6.29 -1.21 0.70
N ILE A 45 -5.48 -1.90 1.50
CA ILE A 45 -4.07 -2.17 1.19
C ILE A 45 -3.95 -3.05 -0.06
N LEU A 46 -4.82 -4.06 -0.20
CA LEU A 46 -4.84 -4.93 -1.39
C LEU A 46 -5.23 -4.15 -2.64
N MET A 47 -6.19 -3.23 -2.55
CA MET A 47 -6.56 -2.34 -3.64
C MET A 47 -5.39 -1.43 -4.02
N ALA A 48 -4.72 -0.82 -3.04
CA ALA A 48 -3.55 0.02 -3.28
C ALA A 48 -2.43 -0.73 -4.03
N ARG A 49 -2.13 -1.98 -3.61
CA ARG A 49 -1.14 -2.84 -4.28
C ARG A 49 -1.57 -3.27 -5.67
N ALA A 50 -2.86 -3.47 -5.89
CA ALA A 50 -3.38 -3.83 -7.20
C ALA A 50 -3.14 -2.69 -8.20
N PHE A 51 -3.45 -1.46 -7.82
CA PHE A 51 -3.17 -0.28 -8.65
C PHE A 51 -1.69 0.02 -8.83
N ASP A 52 -0.87 -0.21 -7.79
CA ASP A 52 0.58 -0.05 -7.84
C ASP A 52 1.25 -1.02 -8.83
N THR A 53 1.03 -2.32 -8.63
CA THR A 53 1.73 -3.39 -9.35
C THR A 53 1.05 -3.78 -10.67
N GLY A 54 -0.24 -3.50 -10.80
CA GLY A 54 -1.09 -3.97 -11.89
C GLY A 54 -1.58 -5.41 -11.73
N GLN A 55 -1.20 -6.09 -10.65
CA GLN A 55 -1.64 -7.44 -10.34
C GLN A 55 -3.01 -7.39 -9.65
N ASN A 56 -3.89 -8.37 -9.91
CA ASN A 56 -5.25 -8.41 -9.36
C ASN A 56 -6.13 -7.20 -9.73
N LEU A 57 -5.76 -6.44 -10.76
CA LEU A 57 -6.66 -5.49 -11.39
C LEU A 57 -7.68 -6.23 -12.25
N SER A 58 -8.88 -5.67 -12.31
CA SER A 58 -9.87 -6.08 -13.31
C SER A 58 -9.31 -5.79 -14.71
N PRO A 59 -9.57 -6.65 -15.72
CA PRO A 59 -8.99 -6.50 -17.07
C PRO A 59 -9.35 -5.19 -17.80
N ASP A 60 -10.39 -4.49 -17.35
CA ASP A 60 -10.79 -3.17 -17.81
C ASP A 60 -9.97 -2.02 -17.20
N ARG A 61 -9.15 -2.28 -16.19
CA ARG A 61 -8.37 -1.28 -15.46
C ARG A 61 -6.88 -1.40 -15.74
N CYS A 62 -6.20 -0.27 -15.64
CA CYS A 62 -4.76 -0.16 -15.79
C CYS A 62 -4.13 0.32 -14.48
N ARG A 63 -2.80 0.21 -14.39
CA ARG A 63 -2.02 0.77 -13.27
C ARG A 63 -2.25 2.27 -13.18
N ASP A 64 -2.61 2.73 -11.99
CA ASP A 64 -2.86 4.13 -11.68
C ASP A 64 -2.27 4.43 -10.30
N TRP A 65 -1.22 5.24 -10.27
CA TRP A 65 -0.57 5.58 -9.02
C TRP A 65 -1.34 6.60 -8.19
N LEU A 66 -2.21 7.40 -8.80
CA LEU A 66 -3.09 8.31 -8.05
C LEU A 66 -4.11 7.52 -7.22
N GLU A 67 -4.74 6.50 -7.82
CA GLU A 67 -5.66 5.63 -7.08
C GLU A 67 -4.91 4.81 -6.02
N ALA A 68 -3.71 4.31 -6.32
CA ALA A 68 -2.87 3.62 -5.33
C ALA A 68 -2.56 4.49 -4.11
N LEU A 69 -2.09 5.73 -4.33
CA LEU A 69 -1.79 6.69 -3.27
C LEU A 69 -3.02 7.00 -2.42
N HIS A 70 -4.19 7.19 -3.05
CA HIS A 70 -5.44 7.45 -2.34
C HIS A 70 -5.77 6.32 -1.36
N TRP A 71 -5.68 5.06 -1.80
CA TRP A 71 -5.94 3.90 -0.96
C TRP A 71 -4.88 3.71 0.14
N TYR A 72 -3.60 3.95 -0.16
CA TYR A 72 -2.53 3.92 0.85
C TYR A 72 -2.77 4.97 1.95
N LYS A 73 -3.10 6.21 1.55
CA LYS A 73 -3.40 7.30 2.50
C LYS A 73 -4.62 6.99 3.36
N THR A 74 -5.68 6.46 2.75
CA THR A 74 -6.89 6.05 3.48
C THR A 74 -6.60 4.93 4.48
N ALA A 75 -5.77 3.95 4.08
CA ALA A 75 -5.36 2.87 4.97
C ALA A 75 -4.52 3.38 6.15
N LEU A 76 -3.61 4.35 5.91
CA LEU A 76 -2.79 5.00 6.93
C LEU A 76 -3.65 5.82 7.92
N GLU A 77 -4.59 6.62 7.45
CA GLU A 77 -5.48 7.44 8.29
C GLU A 77 -6.37 6.59 9.21
N MET A 78 -6.78 5.41 8.75
CA MET A 78 -7.56 4.46 9.55
C MET A 78 -6.74 3.85 10.70
N THR A 79 -5.40 3.86 10.62
CA THR A 79 -4.52 3.33 11.68
C THR A 79 -4.40 4.25 12.89
N ASP A 80 -4.55 5.56 12.67
CA ASP A 80 -4.42 6.56 13.74
C ASP A 80 -5.65 6.54 14.69
N CYS A 81 -6.71 5.81 14.33
CA CYS A 81 -7.87 5.58 15.20
C CYS A 81 -7.64 4.52 16.29
N ASP A 82 -6.50 3.81 16.25
CA ASP A 82 -6.11 2.78 17.22
C ASP A 82 -4.89 3.22 18.07
N GLU A 83 -4.85 4.51 18.45
CA GLU A 83 -4.00 5.12 19.50
C GLU A 83 -4.11 4.43 20.89
N GLY A 84 -4.70 3.23 20.96
CA GLY A 84 -4.82 2.36 22.12
C GLY A 84 -3.84 1.19 22.17
N GLY A 85 -2.77 1.17 21.37
CA GLY A 85 -1.60 0.30 21.61
C GLY A 85 -1.88 -1.20 21.67
N GLU A 86 -2.91 -1.69 20.98
CA GLU A 86 -3.19 -3.12 20.90
C GLU A 86 -2.36 -3.72 19.76
N TYR A 87 -1.22 -4.30 20.13
CA TYR A 87 -0.42 -5.13 19.24
C TYR A 87 -1.25 -6.35 18.83
N ASP A 88 -2.01 -6.24 17.75
CA ASP A 88 -2.55 -7.42 17.08
C ASP A 88 -1.37 -8.18 16.45
N GLY A 89 -1.13 -9.40 16.94
CA GLY A 89 -0.11 -10.30 16.41
C GLY A 89 -0.39 -10.78 14.98
N MET A 90 -1.49 -10.35 14.35
CA MET A 90 -1.84 -10.62 12.96
C MET A 90 -1.25 -9.56 12.03
N GLN A 91 -0.25 -9.97 11.24
CA GLN A 91 0.12 -9.52 9.87
C GLN A 91 -0.41 -8.19 9.31
N ASP A 92 -0.47 -7.12 10.10
CA ASP A 92 -0.85 -5.82 9.57
C ASP A 92 0.36 -5.21 8.87
N GLU A 93 0.19 -4.75 7.63
CA GLU A 93 1.28 -4.09 6.92
C GLU A 93 1.72 -2.87 7.73
N PRO A 94 3.01 -2.79 8.10
CA PRO A 94 3.46 -1.78 9.05
C PRO A 94 3.46 -0.38 8.40
N ARG A 95 3.17 0.65 9.20
CA ARG A 95 3.05 2.04 8.74
C ARG A 95 4.23 2.50 7.87
N TYR A 96 5.45 2.13 8.26
CA TYR A 96 6.67 2.52 7.56
C TYR A 96 6.82 1.91 6.15
N THR A 97 6.25 0.73 5.85
CA THR A 97 6.34 0.16 4.49
C THR A 97 5.45 0.91 3.52
N MET A 98 4.25 1.29 3.95
CA MET A 98 3.31 2.07 3.15
C MET A 98 3.84 3.48 2.88
N LEU A 99 4.32 4.19 3.91
CA LEU A 99 4.94 5.52 3.76
C LEU A 99 6.14 5.50 2.82
N ALA A 100 7.02 4.49 2.96
CA ALA A 100 8.18 4.36 2.08
C ALA A 100 7.81 4.06 0.63
N ARG A 101 6.71 3.33 0.39
CA ARG A 101 6.20 3.06 -0.94
C ARG A 101 5.56 4.29 -1.57
N GLU A 102 4.79 5.06 -0.79
CA GLU A 102 4.23 6.35 -1.18
C GLU A 102 5.34 7.32 -1.62
N ALA A 103 6.40 7.42 -0.80
CA ALA A 103 7.56 8.25 -1.09
C ALA A 103 8.27 7.82 -2.39
N GLU A 104 8.39 6.53 -2.65
CA GLU A 104 9.01 6.00 -3.88
C GLU A 104 8.21 6.34 -5.13
N MET A 105 6.88 6.27 -5.06
CA MET A 105 5.99 6.66 -6.16
C MET A 105 6.14 8.15 -6.48
N LEU A 106 6.17 9.00 -5.46
CA LEU A 106 6.34 10.45 -5.63
C LEU A 106 7.74 10.82 -6.11
N PHE A 107 8.77 10.05 -5.73
CA PHE A 107 10.14 10.26 -6.18
C PHE A 107 10.34 9.92 -7.66
N THR A 108 9.75 8.81 -8.10
CA THR A 108 9.90 8.31 -9.47
C THR A 108 8.94 9.01 -10.44
N GLY A 109 7.70 9.23 -10.02
CA GLY A 109 6.62 9.71 -10.88
C GLY A 109 6.22 8.70 -11.97
N GLY A 110 5.04 8.87 -12.56
CA GLY A 110 4.52 7.99 -13.60
C GLY A 110 3.11 7.47 -13.33
N TYR A 111 2.53 6.73 -14.29
CA TYR A 111 1.17 6.16 -14.19
C TYR A 111 0.11 7.18 -13.70
N GLY A 112 0.17 8.40 -14.23
CA GLY A 112 -0.74 9.50 -13.87
C GLY A 112 -0.27 10.39 -12.72
N LEU A 113 0.79 10.01 -11.99
CA LEU A 113 1.34 10.76 -10.87
C LEU A 113 2.50 11.67 -11.28
N GLU A 114 2.46 12.92 -10.85
CA GLU A 114 3.58 13.87 -10.98
C GLU A 114 4.65 13.62 -9.93
N LYS A 115 5.91 13.81 -10.33
CA LYS A 115 7.06 13.69 -9.43
C LYS A 115 7.09 14.88 -8.47
N ASP A 116 7.17 14.58 -7.17
CA ASP A 116 7.31 15.56 -6.10
C ASP A 116 8.42 15.10 -5.13
N PRO A 117 9.68 15.51 -5.38
CA PRO A 117 10.81 15.07 -4.56
C PRO A 117 10.78 15.66 -3.15
N GLN A 118 10.18 16.84 -2.98
CA GLN A 118 10.05 17.47 -1.66
C GLN A 118 9.13 16.62 -0.77
N ARG A 119 7.92 16.33 -1.26
CA ARG A 119 6.97 15.49 -0.53
C ARG A 119 7.48 14.06 -0.35
N SER A 120 8.23 13.53 -1.33
CA SER A 120 8.90 12.24 -1.20
C SER A 120 9.89 12.20 -0.04
N GLY A 121 10.77 13.21 0.09
CA GLY A 121 11.74 13.29 1.19
C GLY A 121 11.07 13.40 2.57
N ASP A 122 9.99 14.18 2.66
CA ASP A 122 9.20 14.30 3.89
C ASP A 122 8.57 12.96 4.29
N LEU A 123 8.01 12.22 3.32
CA LEU A 123 7.42 10.89 3.55
C LEU A 123 8.47 9.83 3.90
N TYR A 124 9.66 9.88 3.30
CA TYR A 124 10.75 8.98 3.68
C TYR A 124 11.23 9.25 5.12
N THR A 125 11.23 10.50 5.55
CA THR A 125 11.56 10.86 6.94
C THR A 125 10.51 10.31 7.90
N GLN A 126 9.22 10.49 7.60
CA GLN A 126 8.12 9.89 8.39
C GLN A 126 8.21 8.36 8.42
N ALA A 127 8.56 7.72 7.29
CA ALA A 127 8.78 6.29 7.22
C ALA A 127 9.96 5.85 8.10
N ALA A 128 11.04 6.64 8.14
CA ALA A 128 12.21 6.38 8.97
C ALA A 128 11.87 6.48 10.47
N GLU A 129 11.13 7.51 10.87
CA GLU A 129 10.65 7.69 12.24
C GLU A 129 9.74 6.53 12.67
N ALA A 130 8.74 6.18 11.86
CA ALA A 130 7.86 5.03 12.12
C ALA A 130 8.63 3.70 12.17
N ALA A 131 9.69 3.55 11.38
CA ALA A 131 10.58 2.39 11.45
C ALA A 131 11.41 2.38 12.74
N MET A 132 11.88 3.55 13.24
CA MET A 132 12.58 3.66 14.51
C MET A 132 11.67 3.31 15.69
N GLU A 133 10.42 3.80 15.69
CA GLU A 133 9.40 3.45 16.68
C GLU A 133 9.16 1.94 16.73
N ALA A 134 9.14 1.28 15.57
CA ALA A 134 9.03 -0.17 15.42
C ALA A 134 10.35 -0.92 15.70
N MET A 135 11.39 -0.27 16.23
CA MET A 135 12.72 -0.81 16.50
C MET A 135 13.44 -1.40 15.26
N LYS A 136 13.12 -0.89 14.07
CA LYS A 136 13.72 -1.27 12.78
C LYS A 136 14.82 -0.29 12.36
N GLY A 137 15.81 -0.06 13.22
CA GLY A 137 16.85 0.96 13.00
C GLY A 137 17.65 0.82 11.69
N ARG A 138 17.85 -0.41 11.17
CA ARG A 138 18.48 -0.59 9.84
C ARG A 138 17.61 -0.07 8.70
N LEU A 139 16.30 -0.30 8.75
CA LEU A 139 15.36 0.22 7.75
C LEU A 139 15.21 1.72 7.87
N ALA A 140 15.16 2.25 9.10
CA ALA A 140 15.14 3.69 9.33
C ALA A 140 16.33 4.40 8.69
N ASN A 141 17.56 3.90 8.89
CA ASN A 141 18.75 4.47 8.26
C ASN A 141 18.67 4.43 6.72
N GLN A 142 18.09 3.37 6.14
CA GLN A 142 17.88 3.30 4.70
C GLN A 142 16.89 4.35 4.21
N TYR A 143 15.81 4.60 4.94
CA TYR A 143 14.84 5.62 4.58
C TYR A 143 15.39 7.04 4.75
N TYR A 144 16.17 7.31 5.81
CA TYR A 144 16.88 8.58 5.95
C TYR A 144 17.82 8.86 4.77
N GLN A 145 18.58 7.85 4.34
CA GLN A 145 19.45 8.00 3.16
C GLN A 145 18.63 8.33 1.89
N LYS A 146 17.49 7.67 1.69
CA LYS A 146 16.59 7.97 0.57
C LYS A 146 15.97 9.37 0.65
N ALA A 147 15.67 9.85 1.86
CA ALA A 147 15.18 11.21 2.05
C ALA A 147 16.23 12.25 1.64
N GLU A 148 17.50 12.05 2.04
CA GLU A 148 18.62 12.90 1.62
C GLU A 148 18.81 12.85 0.09
N GLU A 149 18.73 11.68 -0.53
CA GLU A 149 18.79 11.53 -1.99
C GLU A 149 17.64 12.27 -2.70
N ALA A 150 16.43 12.28 -2.11
CA ALA A 150 15.28 13.00 -2.63
C ALA A 150 15.44 14.52 -2.56
N TRP A 151 15.96 15.04 -1.45
CA TRP A 151 16.24 16.46 -1.30
C TRP A 151 17.43 16.92 -2.12
N ALA A 152 18.47 16.10 -2.28
CA ALA A 152 19.60 16.43 -3.14
C ALA A 152 19.19 16.66 -4.60
N GLN A 153 18.18 15.94 -5.10
CA GLN A 153 17.62 16.17 -6.43
C GLN A 153 16.82 17.46 -6.57
N MET A 154 16.45 18.12 -5.47
CA MET A 154 15.82 19.44 -5.50
C MET A 154 16.83 20.57 -5.64
N GLU A 155 18.08 20.34 -5.24
CA GLU A 155 19.16 21.32 -5.29
C GLU A 155 19.86 21.38 -6.67
N GLU A 156 19.56 20.43 -7.56
CA GLU A 156 20.08 20.30 -8.92
C GLU A 156 19.12 20.88 -9.98
#